data_AF-A0A7Y3DWD1-F1
#
_entry.id   AF-A0A7Y3DWD1-F1
#
_cell.length_a   1.000
_cell.length_b   1.000
_cell.length_c   1.000
_cell.angle_alpha   90.00
_cell.angle_beta   90.00
_cell.angle_gamma   90.00
#
_symmetry.space_group_name_H-M   'P 1'
#
loop_
_entity.id
_entity.type
_entity.pdbx_description
1 polymer ?
#
loop_
_entity_poly.entity_id
_entity_poly.type
_entity_poly.pdbx_seq_one_letter_code
_entity_poly.pdbx_strand_id
1 'polypeptide(L)'
;MKRLIVLLIMLMTSVAWAQFGGINYKAIIKDMNGNVVANQTIGLQFNIIQGSGGTAPTVYSEDHNVLTNSEGVAIAVIGKGTPSIGLFDDIDWGSDDHYLNIVYDDFSGATPVDLGTVQFNTVPYALDAKNVS
;
A
#
# COMPACT_ATOMS: atom_id res chain seq x y z
N MET A 1 45.28 -16.65 -3.61
CA MET A 1 44.53 -15.75 -4.52
C MET A 1 43.18 -16.31 -4.94
N LYS A 2 43.08 -17.50 -5.56
CA LYS A 2 41.79 -18.11 -5.95
C LYS A 2 40.78 -18.27 -4.80
N ARG A 3 41.25 -18.70 -3.61
CA ARG A 3 40.39 -18.86 -2.41
C ARG A 3 39.84 -17.54 -1.85
N LEU A 4 40.60 -16.44 -1.97
CA LEU A 4 40.13 -15.11 -1.56
C LEU A 4 39.06 -14.57 -2.51
N ILE A 5 39.22 -14.81 -3.82
CA ILE A 5 38.24 -14.40 -4.83
C ILE A 5 36.92 -15.15 -4.63
N VAL A 6 36.97 -16.45 -4.33
CA VAL A 6 35.77 -17.24 -4.01
C VAL A 6 35.07 -16.73 -2.75
N LEU A 7 35.82 -16.37 -1.72
CA LEU A 7 35.25 -15.81 -0.47
C LEU A 7 34.61 -14.44 -0.69
N LEU A 8 35.22 -13.59 -1.54
CA LEU A 8 34.70 -12.28 -1.90
C LEU A 8 33.41 -12.39 -2.74
N ILE A 9 33.34 -13.37 -3.64
CA ILE A 9 32.13 -13.65 -4.43
C ILE A 9 31.00 -14.18 -3.54
N MET A 10 31.28 -15.03 -2.54
CA MET A 10 30.29 -15.48 -1.56
C MET A 10 29.77 -14.34 -0.65
N LEU A 11 30.63 -13.37 -0.29
CA LEU A 11 30.21 -12.21 0.50
C LEU A 11 29.31 -11.24 -0.29
N MET A 12 29.46 -11.19 -1.61
CA MET A 12 28.64 -10.33 -2.48
C MET A 12 27.21 -10.88 -2.67
N THR A 13 26.98 -12.18 -2.48
CA THR A 13 25.64 -12.79 -2.63
C THR A 13 24.74 -12.63 -1.41
N SER A 14 25.25 -12.15 -0.26
CA SER A 14 24.46 -12.00 0.97
C SER A 14 23.67 -10.68 1.07
N VAL A 15 23.71 -9.83 0.04
CA VAL A 15 22.89 -8.60 -0.04
C VAL A 15 21.75 -8.75 -1.05
N ALA A 16 21.00 -9.86 -0.97
CA ALA A 16 19.69 -9.92 -1.57
C ALA A 16 18.70 -9.21 -0.63
N TRP A 17 18.58 -7.88 -0.77
CA TRP A 17 17.44 -7.16 -0.22
C TRP A 17 16.23 -7.63 -1.01
N ALA A 18 15.38 -8.46 -0.42
CA ALA A 18 14.06 -8.68 -0.96
C ALA A 18 13.34 -7.34 -0.91
N GLN A 19 13.25 -6.65 -2.05
CA GLN A 19 12.42 -5.45 -2.16
C GLN A 19 10.99 -5.90 -1.81
N PHE A 20 10.46 -5.45 -0.68
CA PHE A 20 9.06 -5.67 -0.38
C PHE A 20 8.25 -4.97 -1.48
N GLY A 21 7.48 -5.77 -2.21
CA GLY A 21 6.64 -5.29 -3.30
C GLY A 21 5.38 -4.67 -2.71
N GLY A 22 4.99 -3.49 -3.20
CA GLY A 22 3.73 -2.87 -2.79
C GLY A 22 2.50 -3.74 -3.13
N ILE A 23 1.34 -3.35 -2.60
CA ILE A 23 0.08 -4.11 -2.75
C ILE A 23 -0.70 -3.58 -3.94
N ASN A 24 -0.98 -4.43 -4.93
CA ASN A 24 -1.80 -4.01 -6.08
C ASN A 24 -3.22 -3.65 -5.65
N TYR A 25 -3.70 -2.50 -6.08
CA TYR A 25 -5.05 -2.02 -5.87
C TYR A 25 -5.75 -1.77 -7.21
N LYS A 26 -6.97 -2.27 -7.35
CA LYS A 26 -7.83 -2.05 -8.51
C LYS A 26 -9.27 -1.92 -8.06
N ALA A 27 -9.92 -0.81 -8.42
CA ALA A 27 -11.31 -0.56 -8.06
C ALA A 27 -12.03 0.20 -9.17
N ILE A 28 -13.36 0.10 -9.19
CA ILE A 28 -14.23 0.96 -10.00
C ILE A 28 -14.68 2.10 -9.12
N ILE A 29 -14.44 3.33 -9.54
CA ILE A 29 -14.76 4.54 -8.79
C ILE A 29 -16.12 5.08 -9.25
N LYS A 30 -16.98 5.36 -8.28
CA LYS A 30 -18.31 5.92 -8.50
C LYS A 30 -18.52 7.16 -7.65
N ASP A 31 -19.29 8.10 -8.18
CA ASP A 31 -19.73 9.29 -7.44
C ASP A 31 -20.87 8.94 -6.46
N MET A 32 -21.31 9.94 -5.68
CA MET A 32 -22.43 9.79 -4.73
C MET A 32 -23.77 9.44 -5.40
N ASN A 33 -23.92 9.71 -6.69
CA ASN A 33 -25.11 9.37 -7.47
C ASN A 33 -25.01 7.94 -8.07
N GLY A 34 -23.89 7.24 -7.84
CA GLY A 34 -23.61 5.92 -8.37
C GLY A 34 -23.11 5.90 -9.81
N ASN A 35 -22.82 7.06 -10.41
CA ASN A 35 -22.27 7.15 -11.75
C ASN A 35 -20.78 6.83 -11.75
N VAL A 36 -20.31 6.23 -12.83
CA VAL A 36 -18.89 5.89 -13.02
C VAL A 36 -18.08 7.16 -13.25
N VAL A 37 -16.99 7.32 -12.49
CA VAL A 37 -16.03 8.41 -12.64
C VAL A 37 -15.00 8.00 -13.69
N ALA A 38 -15.30 8.19 -14.97
CA ALA A 38 -14.50 7.72 -16.10
C ALA A 38 -13.58 8.81 -16.69
N ASN A 39 -12.37 8.42 -17.10
CA ASN A 39 -11.38 9.29 -17.74
C ASN A 39 -11.07 10.58 -16.94
N GLN A 40 -11.04 10.48 -15.62
CA GLN A 40 -10.82 11.60 -14.71
C GLN A 40 -9.63 11.31 -13.78
N THR A 41 -8.81 12.34 -13.56
CA THR A 41 -7.77 12.28 -12.53
C THR A 41 -8.41 12.46 -11.16
N ILE A 42 -8.14 11.53 -10.27
CA ILE A 42 -8.67 11.49 -8.91
C ILE A 42 -7.53 11.30 -7.91
N GLY A 43 -7.76 11.74 -6.68
CA GLY A 43 -6.92 11.48 -5.52
C GLY A 43 -7.38 10.20 -4.82
N LEU A 44 -6.44 9.33 -4.51
CA LEU A 44 -6.65 8.20 -3.61
C LEU A 44 -5.63 8.29 -2.49
N GLN A 45 -6.11 8.25 -1.26
CA GLN A 45 -5.27 8.10 -0.08
C GLN A 45 -5.50 6.72 0.53
N PHE A 46 -4.41 6.02 0.81
CA PHE A 46 -4.42 4.71 1.46
C PHE A 46 -3.87 4.86 2.86
N ASN A 47 -4.68 4.50 3.85
CA ASN A 47 -4.33 4.56 5.26
C ASN A 47 -4.25 3.13 5.80
N ILE A 48 -3.13 2.78 6.41
CA ILE A 48 -2.96 1.51 7.12
C ILE A 48 -3.05 1.79 8.62
N ILE A 49 -4.04 1.16 9.25
CA ILE A 49 -4.37 1.29 10.66
C ILE A 49 -3.94 0.01 11.38
N GLN A 50 -3.26 0.14 12.51
CA GLN A 50 -2.81 -1.00 13.32
C GLN A 50 -3.73 -1.20 14.53
N GLY A 51 -4.27 -2.41 14.66
CA GLY A 51 -5.21 -2.81 15.70
C GLY A 51 -6.67 -2.48 15.37
N SER A 52 -7.57 -2.90 16.25
CA SER A 52 -9.02 -2.73 16.08
C SER A 52 -9.59 -1.58 16.93
N GLY A 53 -10.64 -0.92 16.43
CA GLY A 53 -11.41 0.09 17.16
C GLY A 53 -11.15 1.54 16.70
N GLY A 54 -12.07 2.46 17.06
CA GLY A 54 -12.06 3.84 16.56
C GLY A 54 -10.89 4.72 17.05
N THR A 55 -10.02 4.21 17.91
CA THR A 55 -8.81 4.89 18.40
C THR A 55 -7.53 4.25 17.89
N ALA A 56 -7.61 3.24 17.03
CA ALA A 56 -6.46 2.57 16.46
C ALA A 56 -5.62 3.58 15.62
N PRO A 57 -4.30 3.64 15.81
CA PRO A 57 -3.46 4.60 15.11
C PRO A 57 -3.27 4.24 13.63
N THR A 58 -3.28 5.26 12.77
CA THR A 58 -2.73 5.15 11.41
C THR A 58 -1.21 5.06 11.50
N VAL A 59 -0.65 3.91 11.13
CA VAL A 59 0.80 3.67 11.13
C VAL A 59 1.46 4.03 9.82
N TYR A 60 0.68 4.07 8.74
CA TYR A 60 1.14 4.47 7.42
C TYR A 60 0.02 5.14 6.62
N SER A 61 0.38 6.16 5.87
CA SER A 61 -0.52 6.84 4.94
C SER A 61 0.25 7.28 3.70
N GLU A 62 -0.36 7.15 2.53
CA GLU A 62 0.18 7.65 1.27
C GLU A 62 -0.90 8.17 0.33
N ASP A 63 -0.50 9.09 -0.54
CA ASP A 63 -1.34 9.72 -1.54
C ASP A 63 -0.95 9.29 -2.96
N HIS A 64 -1.96 9.09 -3.81
CA HIS A 64 -1.85 8.78 -5.23
C HIS A 64 -2.75 9.69 -6.06
N ASN A 65 -2.23 10.13 -7.21
CA ASN A 65 -3.03 10.76 -8.25
C ASN A 65 -3.16 9.77 -9.41
N VAL A 66 -4.36 9.26 -9.64
CA VAL A 66 -4.61 8.22 -10.65
C VAL A 66 -5.61 8.71 -11.70
N LEU A 67 -5.37 8.36 -12.95
CA LEU A 67 -6.32 8.58 -14.04
C LEU A 67 -7.20 7.32 -14.19
N THR A 68 -8.51 7.46 -14.00
CA THR A 68 -9.44 6.36 -14.24
C THR A 68 -9.60 6.08 -15.73
N ASN A 69 -9.89 4.84 -16.11
CA ASN A 69 -10.17 4.50 -17.51
C ASN A 69 -11.63 4.82 -17.91
N SER A 70 -12.04 4.43 -19.13
CA SER A 70 -13.41 4.62 -19.64
C SER A 70 -14.50 3.90 -18.85
N GLU A 71 -14.14 2.91 -18.04
CA GLU A 71 -15.03 2.16 -17.15
C GLU A 71 -14.93 2.63 -15.69
N GLY A 72 -14.20 3.73 -15.45
CA GLY A 72 -13.94 4.30 -14.13
C GLY A 72 -13.03 3.44 -13.25
N VAL A 73 -12.24 2.55 -13.86
CA VAL A 73 -11.29 1.72 -13.14
C VAL A 73 -10.06 2.55 -12.77
N ALA A 74 -9.77 2.61 -11.48
CA ALA A 74 -8.52 3.10 -10.92
C ALA A 74 -7.56 1.93 -10.65
N ILE A 75 -6.28 2.12 -10.95
CA ILE A 75 -5.20 1.15 -10.67
C ILE A 75 -4.10 1.89 -9.92
N ALA A 76 -3.68 1.36 -8.78
CA ALA A 76 -2.60 1.88 -7.96
C ALA A 76 -1.79 0.72 -7.35
N VAL A 77 -0.61 1.03 -6.81
CA VAL A 77 0.19 0.09 -6.03
C VAL A 77 0.45 0.71 -4.67
N ILE A 78 -0.18 0.16 -3.64
CA ILE A 78 -0.04 0.65 -2.27
C ILE A 78 1.41 0.44 -1.82
N GLY A 79 2.05 1.45 -1.24
CA GLY A 79 3.47 1.45 -0.90
C GLY A 79 4.38 2.00 -2.00
N LYS A 80 3.81 2.58 -3.05
CA LYS A 80 4.52 3.25 -4.17
C LYS A 80 3.99 4.66 -4.45
N GLY A 81 3.11 5.18 -3.61
CA GLY A 81 2.62 6.55 -3.64
C GLY A 81 3.55 7.50 -2.92
N THR A 82 3.03 8.68 -2.60
CA THR A 82 3.75 9.68 -1.81
C THR A 82 3.39 9.50 -0.34
N PRO A 83 4.31 9.03 0.53
CA PRO A 83 3.99 8.81 1.94
C PRO A 83 3.76 10.16 2.65
N SER A 84 2.68 10.22 3.42
CA SER A 84 2.33 11.34 4.29
C SER A 84 2.51 10.99 5.77
N ILE A 85 2.42 9.71 6.13
CA ILE A 85 2.70 9.16 7.46
C ILE A 85 3.53 7.89 7.31
N GLY A 86 4.61 7.79 8.09
CA GLY A 86 5.45 6.58 8.16
C GLY A 86 6.13 6.22 6.84
N LEU A 87 6.72 5.03 6.79
CA LEU A 87 7.26 4.40 5.59
C LEU A 87 6.65 3.02 5.44
N PHE A 88 6.31 2.64 4.21
CA PHE A 88 5.63 1.35 3.94
C PHE A 88 6.46 0.15 4.39
N ASP A 89 7.79 0.23 4.20
CA ASP A 89 8.73 -0.82 4.55
C ASP A 89 8.95 -0.95 6.07
N ASP A 90 8.55 0.06 6.86
CA ASP A 90 8.70 0.07 8.32
C ASP A 90 7.47 -0.48 9.06
N ILE A 91 6.40 -0.86 8.33
CA ILE A 91 5.19 -1.42 8.91
C ILE A 91 5.50 -2.80 9.49
N ASP A 92 5.30 -2.96 10.81
CA ASP A 92 5.40 -4.25 11.48
C ASP A 92 4.12 -5.06 11.31
N TRP A 93 3.98 -5.67 10.12
CA TRP A 93 2.83 -6.49 9.74
C TRP A 93 2.55 -7.69 10.65
N GLY A 94 3.51 -8.11 11.49
CA GLY A 94 3.38 -9.25 12.40
C GLY A 94 2.90 -8.86 13.80
N SER A 95 2.89 -7.57 14.13
CA SER A 95 2.63 -7.10 15.49
C SER A 95 1.16 -7.09 15.90
N ASP A 96 0.24 -6.86 14.98
CA ASP A 96 -1.21 -6.82 15.21
C ASP A 96 -1.98 -6.98 13.89
N ASP A 97 -3.32 -7.04 13.96
CA ASP A 97 -4.19 -6.90 12.81
C ASP A 97 -4.03 -5.52 12.16
N HIS A 98 -4.06 -5.50 10.82
CA HIS A 98 -3.97 -4.27 10.05
C HIS A 98 -5.23 -4.05 9.22
N TYR A 99 -5.62 -2.80 9.05
CA TYR A 99 -6.80 -2.40 8.28
C TYR A 99 -6.42 -1.39 7.22
N LEU A 100 -6.98 -1.53 6.03
CA LEU A 100 -6.89 -0.55 4.95
C LEU A 100 -8.12 0.35 4.99
N ASN A 101 -7.91 1.63 5.23
CA ASN A 101 -8.88 2.68 4.95
C ASN A 101 -8.52 3.38 3.63
N ILE A 102 -9.53 3.73 2.85
CA ILE A 102 -9.37 4.33 1.53
C ILE A 102 -10.17 5.62 1.48
N VAL A 103 -9.51 6.71 1.13
CA VAL A 103 -10.16 8.02 0.95
C VAL A 103 -10.01 8.46 -0.51
N TYR A 104 -11.11 9.00 -1.04
CA TYR A 104 -11.24 9.47 -2.42
C TYR A 104 -11.38 11.00 -2.46
N ASP A 105 -10.72 11.63 -3.43
CA ASP A 105 -10.88 13.06 -3.73
C ASP A 105 -11.03 13.23 -5.25
N ASP A 106 -12.00 14.04 -5.69
CA ASP A 106 -12.23 14.36 -7.11
C ASP A 106 -11.56 15.66 -7.55
N PHE A 107 -10.81 16.31 -6.66
CA PHE A 107 -10.16 17.61 -6.80
C PHE A 107 -11.12 18.76 -7.14
N SER A 108 -12.43 18.59 -6.93
CA SER A 108 -13.42 19.65 -7.15
C SER A 108 -13.40 20.72 -6.04
N GLY A 109 -12.65 20.48 -4.96
CA GLY A 109 -12.67 21.28 -3.73
C GLY A 109 -13.75 20.85 -2.74
N ALA A 110 -14.50 19.79 -3.05
CA ALA A 110 -15.37 19.11 -2.09
C ALA A 110 -14.56 18.37 -1.01
N THR A 111 -15.23 18.01 0.09
CA THR A 111 -14.62 17.20 1.15
C THR A 111 -14.26 15.81 0.60
N PRO A 112 -13.06 15.28 0.88
CA PRO A 112 -12.71 13.90 0.56
C PRO A 112 -13.71 12.89 1.14
N VAL A 113 -13.99 11.84 0.38
CA VAL A 113 -14.99 10.82 0.71
C VAL A 113 -14.29 9.57 1.23
N ASP A 114 -14.67 9.14 2.43
CA ASP A 114 -14.24 7.86 2.99
C ASP A 114 -14.97 6.71 2.27
N LEU A 115 -14.21 5.83 1.61
CA LEU A 115 -14.71 4.64 0.92
C LEU A 115 -14.81 3.40 1.83
N GLY A 116 -14.44 3.56 3.10
CA GLY A 116 -14.56 2.56 4.15
C GLY A 116 -13.23 1.94 4.56
N THR A 117 -13.31 1.13 5.60
CA THR A 117 -12.18 0.44 6.23
C THR A 117 -12.39 -1.06 6.18
N VAL A 118 -11.39 -1.79 5.69
CA VAL A 118 -11.42 -3.25 5.55
C VAL A 118 -10.20 -3.88 6.21
N GLN A 119 -10.38 -5.00 6.89
CA GLN A 119 -9.27 -5.74 7.49
C GLN A 119 -8.43 -6.44 6.41
N PHE A 120 -7.11 -6.42 6.56
CA PHE A 120 -6.24 -7.34 5.85
C PHE A 120 -6.41 -8.74 6.44
N ASN A 121 -7.23 -9.58 5.81
CA ASN A 121 -7.54 -10.94 6.30
C ASN A 121 -6.37 -11.94 6.16
N THR A 122 -5.39 -11.64 5.30
CA THR A 122 -4.07 -12.29 5.22
C THR A 122 -3.10 -11.24 4.72
N VAL A 123 -1.91 -11.14 5.34
CA VAL A 123 -0.88 -10.18 4.90
C VAL A 123 -0.57 -10.47 3.42
N PRO A 124 -0.69 -9.48 2.51
CA PRO A 124 -0.42 -9.72 1.09
C PRO A 124 1.04 -10.11 0.91
N TYR A 125 1.25 -11.40 0.65
CA TYR A 125 2.53 -12.11 0.70
C TYR A 125 3.12 -12.22 2.11
N ALA A 126 3.23 -13.45 2.60
CA ALA A 126 4.07 -13.80 3.73
C ALA A 126 5.51 -13.35 3.44
N LEU A 127 5.88 -12.15 3.86
CA LEU A 127 7.27 -11.76 4.09
C LEU A 127 7.73 -12.13 5.51
N ASP A 128 6.98 -12.96 6.22
CA ASP A 128 7.51 -13.67 7.37
C ASP A 128 7.95 -15.09 6.99
N ALA A 129 9.03 -15.16 6.22
CA ALA A 129 9.90 -16.33 6.15
C ALA A 129 11.30 -15.96 6.66
N LYS A 130 11.38 -15.08 7.66
CA LYS A 130 12.63 -14.77 8.35
C LYS A 130 12.48 -15.10 9.83
N ASN A 131 12.13 -16.36 10.11
CA ASN A 131 12.54 -17.13 11.30
C ASN A 131 12.08 -18.59 11.12
N VAL A 132 12.60 -19.30 10.12
CA VAL A 132 12.62 -20.76 10.15
C VAL A 132 14.07 -21.20 10.00
N SER A 133 14.55 -21.81 11.11
CA SER A 133 15.84 -22.45 11.39
C SER A 133 17.10 -21.59 11.43
#